data_AF-A0A929E5A3-F1
#
_entry.id   AF-A0A929E5A3-F1
#
_cell.length_a   1.000
_cell.length_b   1.000
_cell.length_c   1.000
_cell.angle_alpha   90.00
_cell.angle_beta   90.00
_cell.angle_gamma   90.00
#
_symmetry.space_group_name_H-M   'P 1'
#
loop_
_entity.id
_entity.type
_entity.pdbx_description
1 polymer ?
#
loop_
_entity_poly.entity_id
_entity_poly.type
_entity_poly.pdbx_seq_one_letter_code
_entity_poly.pdbx_strand_id
1 'polypeptide(L)'
;EWNWIKITLFVTSLFALFIVSTVPEHFLEKHLWEHIVKVHMPRVFLWTFGALLVMHFLINYLEMGSWIKANYLTVMLIACLIGLIPESGPHMIFVTLFAQGAIPFGILLASSVVQDGHGMLPLLAESKRSFISVKIINFSIGFLAGVVCYMIGL
;
A
#
# COMPACT_ATOMS: atom_id res chain seq x y z
N GLU A 1 -34.66 -4.26 0.47
CA GLU A 1 -33.85 -5.20 -0.34
C GLU A 1 -32.51 -5.49 0.33
N TRP A 2 -32.01 -6.72 0.20
CA TRP A 2 -30.68 -7.10 0.68
C TRP A 2 -29.64 -6.59 -0.31
N ASN A 3 -28.92 -5.53 0.06
CA ASN A 3 -27.83 -4.97 -0.73
C ASN A 3 -26.52 -5.74 -0.44
N TRP A 4 -25.56 -5.70 -1.37
CA TRP A 4 -24.24 -6.35 -1.24
C TRP A 4 -23.54 -5.97 0.07
N ILE A 5 -23.69 -4.73 0.54
CA ILE A 5 -23.14 -4.24 1.82
C ILE A 5 -23.70 -5.04 3.01
N LYS A 6 -25.01 -5.32 3.02
CA LYS A 6 -25.65 -6.07 4.11
C LYS A 6 -25.23 -7.54 4.07
N ILE A 7 -25.09 -8.10 2.87
CA ILE A 7 -24.63 -9.48 2.67
C ILE A 7 -23.19 -9.62 3.17
N THR A 8 -22.29 -8.72 2.77
CA THR A 8 -20.89 -8.78 3.20
C THR A 8 -20.76 -8.61 4.71
N LEU A 9 -21.45 -7.64 5.32
CA LEU A 9 -21.45 -7.46 6.77
C LEU A 9 -21.99 -8.67 7.52
N PHE A 10 -23.06 -9.28 7.02
CA PHE A 10 -23.65 -10.47 7.65
C PHE A 10 -22.69 -11.65 7.61
N VAL A 11 -22.09 -11.93 6.44
CA VAL A 11 -21.14 -13.03 6.26
C VAL A 11 -19.88 -12.82 7.10
N THR A 12 -19.31 -11.62 7.11
CA THR A 12 -18.10 -11.34 7.90
C THR A 12 -18.36 -11.42 9.39
N SER A 13 -19.52 -10.94 9.86
CA SER A 13 -19.90 -11.05 11.27
C SER A 13 -20.10 -12.51 11.69
N LEU A 14 -20.74 -13.33 10.86
CA LEU A 14 -20.92 -14.76 11.13
C LEU A 14 -19.58 -15.50 11.18
N PHE A 15 -18.66 -15.18 10.26
CA PHE A 15 -17.32 -15.74 10.24
C PHE A 15 -16.49 -15.32 11.46
N ALA A 16 -16.56 -14.05 11.86
CA ALA A 16 -15.91 -13.56 13.07
C ALA A 16 -16.44 -14.27 14.33
N LEU A 17 -17.77 -14.42 14.44
CA LEU A 17 -18.40 -15.15 15.54
C LEU A 17 -17.93 -16.60 15.59
N PHE A 18 -17.87 -17.27 14.43
CA PHE A 18 -17.36 -18.63 14.31
C PHE A 18 -15.92 -18.76 14.82
N ILE A 19 -15.03 -17.84 14.41
CA ILE A 19 -13.65 -17.82 14.89
C ILE A 19 -13.61 -17.63 16.41
N VAL A 20 -14.27 -16.61 16.93
CA VAL A 20 -14.26 -16.29 18.37
C VAL A 20 -14.81 -17.45 19.20
N SER A 21 -15.83 -18.16 18.70
CA SER A 21 -16.47 -19.26 19.44
C SER A 21 -15.70 -20.58 19.36
N THR A 22 -14.88 -20.78 18.32
CA THR A 22 -14.19 -22.07 18.07
C THR A 22 -12.74 -22.06 18.58
N VAL A 23 -12.12 -20.88 18.65
CA VAL A 23 -10.71 -20.73 18.96
C VAL A 23 -10.48 -20.69 20.48
N PRO A 24 -9.39 -21.28 21.02
CA PRO A 24 -9.12 -21.29 22.45
C PRO A 24 -8.99 -19.89 23.06
N GLU A 25 -9.43 -19.73 24.30
CA GLU A 25 -9.42 -18.44 25.02
C GLU A 25 -8.02 -17.85 25.16
N HIS A 26 -7.01 -18.71 25.36
CA HIS A 26 -5.60 -18.30 25.34
C HIS A 26 -5.19 -17.57 24.05
N PHE A 27 -5.70 -18.03 22.89
CA PHE A 27 -5.40 -17.39 21.62
C PHE A 27 -6.09 -16.03 21.50
N LEU A 28 -7.34 -15.91 21.97
CA LEU A 28 -8.07 -14.64 21.96
C LEU A 28 -7.38 -13.58 22.84
N GLU A 29 -6.97 -13.95 24.04
CA GLU A 29 -6.33 -13.00 24.96
C GLU A 29 -4.89 -12.68 24.56
N LYS A 30 -4.06 -13.69 24.32
CA LYS A 30 -2.61 -13.48 24.10
C LYS A 30 -2.28 -13.10 22.66
N HIS A 31 -2.82 -13.83 21.69
CA HIS A 31 -2.44 -13.61 20.28
C HIS A 31 -3.30 -12.52 19.63
N LEU A 32 -4.63 -12.57 19.79
CA LEU A 32 -5.49 -11.56 19.17
C LEU A 32 -5.43 -10.23 19.92
N TRP A 33 -5.71 -10.22 21.23
CA TRP A 33 -5.82 -8.98 21.98
C TRP A 33 -4.47 -8.35 22.33
N GLU A 34 -3.62 -9.06 23.09
CA GLU A 34 -2.34 -8.52 23.55
C GLU A 34 -1.36 -8.23 22.41
N HIS A 35 -1.34 -9.05 21.35
CA HIS A 35 -0.37 -8.90 20.26
C HIS A 35 -0.94 -8.20 19.02
N ILE A 36 -2.05 -8.65 18.44
CA ILE A 36 -2.57 -8.01 17.21
C ILE A 36 -3.21 -6.65 17.53
N VAL A 37 -4.20 -6.61 18.45
CA VAL A 37 -4.98 -5.39 18.70
C VAL A 37 -4.18 -4.33 19.45
N LYS A 38 -3.40 -4.69 20.48
CA LYS A 38 -2.63 -3.68 21.24
C LYS A 38 -1.32 -3.26 20.58
N VAL A 39 -0.65 -4.14 19.82
CA VAL A 39 0.69 -3.83 19.25
C VAL A 39 0.61 -3.49 17.77
N HIS A 40 -0.09 -4.28 16.96
CA HIS A 40 -0.07 -4.10 15.50
C HIS A 40 -1.07 -3.06 15.03
N MET A 41 -2.32 -3.14 15.51
CA MET A 41 -3.40 -2.27 15.06
C MET A 41 -3.09 -0.77 15.24
N PRO A 42 -2.57 -0.27 16.38
CA PRO A 42 -2.31 1.16 16.55
C PRO A 42 -1.16 1.62 15.67
N ARG A 43 -0.13 0.80 15.46
CA ARG A 43 1.00 1.13 14.58
C ARG A 43 0.55 1.26 13.13
N VAL A 44 -0.22 0.29 12.63
CA VAL A 44 -0.77 0.33 11.26
C VAL A 44 -1.73 1.51 11.12
N PHE A 45 -2.62 1.71 12.09
CA PHE A 45 -3.56 2.83 12.08
C PHE A 45 -2.84 4.18 12.05
N LEU A 46 -1.89 4.42 12.96
CA LEU A 46 -1.17 5.69 13.06
C LEU A 46 -0.35 5.96 11.80
N TRP A 47 0.30 4.94 11.24
CA TRP A 47 1.03 5.09 9.99
C TRP A 47 0.11 5.41 8.82
N THR A 48 -0.96 4.63 8.61
CA THR A 48 -1.92 4.86 7.52
C THR A 48 -2.60 6.21 7.68
N PHE A 49 -3.08 6.54 8.89
CA PHE A 49 -3.70 7.83 9.19
C PHE A 49 -2.73 8.99 8.94
N GLY A 50 -1.49 8.89 9.43
CA GLY A 50 -0.46 9.91 9.23
C GLY A 50 -0.12 10.11 7.77
N ALA A 51 0.09 9.02 7.02
CA ALA A 51 0.34 9.08 5.58
C ALA A 51 -0.83 9.73 4.84
N LEU A 52 -2.08 9.31 5.13
CA LEU A 52 -3.28 9.88 4.52
C LEU A 52 -3.47 11.35 4.87
N LEU A 53 -3.19 11.76 6.11
CA LEU A 53 -3.30 13.15 6.57
C LEU A 53 -2.27 14.03 5.86
N VAL A 54 -1.01 13.58 5.81
CA VAL A 54 0.06 14.28 5.09
C VAL A 54 -0.32 14.43 3.62
N MET A 55 -0.80 13.36 2.98
CA MET A 55 -1.23 13.40 1.58
C MET A 55 -2.42 14.33 1.34
N HIS A 56 -3.43 14.27 2.21
CA HIS A 56 -4.56 15.18 2.15
C HIS A 56 -4.11 16.64 2.25
N PHE A 57 -3.12 16.92 3.10
CA PHE A 57 -2.57 18.27 3.22
C PHE A 57 -1.78 18.69 1.96
N LEU A 58 -0.91 17.81 1.45
CA LEU A 58 -0.11 18.04 0.24
C LEU A 58 -0.98 18.30 -0.99
N ILE A 59 -2.06 17.56 -1.17
CA ILE A 59 -2.91 17.68 -2.37
C ILE A 59 -3.80 18.92 -2.28
N ASN A 60 -4.45 19.15 -1.13
CA ASN A 60 -5.50 20.15 -1.02
C ASN A 60 -4.97 21.56 -0.70
N TYR A 61 -3.81 21.68 -0.03
CA TYR A 61 -3.28 22.98 0.37
C TYR A 61 -2.09 23.44 -0.47
N LEU A 62 -1.38 22.54 -1.15
CA LEU A 62 -0.20 22.90 -1.97
C LEU A 62 -0.44 22.82 -3.49
N GLU A 63 -1.69 22.63 -3.95
CA GLU A 63 -2.07 22.53 -5.38
C GLU A 63 -1.17 21.60 -6.21
N MET A 64 -0.61 20.55 -5.58
CA MET A 64 0.38 19.64 -6.17
C MET A 64 -0.10 18.95 -7.46
N GLY A 65 -1.41 18.91 -7.73
CA GLY A 65 -1.96 18.28 -8.94
C GLY A 65 -1.44 18.89 -10.25
N SER A 66 -1.23 20.20 -10.30
CA SER A 66 -0.68 20.87 -11.49
C SER A 66 0.82 20.55 -11.68
N TRP A 67 1.57 20.55 -10.57
CA TRP A 67 2.99 20.21 -10.55
C TRP A 67 3.25 18.75 -10.92
N ILE A 68 2.41 17.82 -10.45
CA ILE A 68 2.47 16.39 -10.78
C ILE A 68 2.33 16.18 -12.28
N LYS A 69 1.36 16.85 -12.93
CA LYS A 69 1.18 16.77 -14.39
C LYS A 69 2.37 17.34 -15.15
N ALA A 70 2.94 18.45 -14.68
CA ALA A 70 4.12 19.07 -15.29
C ALA A 70 5.40 18.23 -15.11
N ASN A 71 5.48 17.44 -14.02
CA ASN A 71 6.68 16.69 -13.64
C ASN A 71 6.41 15.18 -13.56
N TYR A 72 5.59 14.65 -14.47
CA TYR A 72 5.18 13.24 -14.47
C TYR A 72 6.34 12.27 -14.24
N LEU A 73 7.42 12.40 -15.03
CA LEU A 73 8.57 11.50 -14.96
C LEU A 73 9.29 11.57 -13.61
N THR A 74 9.38 12.76 -13.02
CA THR A 74 9.96 12.96 -11.69
C THR A 74 9.11 12.30 -10.61
N VAL A 75 7.78 12.48 -10.68
CA VAL A 75 6.85 11.86 -9.71
C VAL A 75 6.86 10.34 -9.86
N MET A 76 6.91 9.82 -11.09
CA MET A 76 7.05 8.39 -11.35
C MET A 76 8.36 7.83 -10.78
N LEU A 77 9.47 8.54 -10.97
CA LEU A 77 10.76 8.15 -10.39
C LEU A 77 10.67 8.11 -8.85
N ILE A 78 10.10 9.14 -8.23
CA ILE A 78 9.87 9.19 -6.78
C ILE A 78 8.99 8.01 -6.33
N ALA A 79 7.93 7.69 -7.08
CA ALA A 79 7.04 6.58 -6.77
C ALA A 79 7.75 5.23 -6.83
N CYS A 80 8.59 5.00 -7.85
CA CYS A 80 9.44 3.82 -7.94
C CYS A 80 10.45 3.77 -6.78
N LEU A 81 11.10 4.88 -6.44
CA LEU A 81 12.06 4.92 -5.32
C LEU A 81 11.40 4.62 -3.98
N ILE A 82 10.20 5.16 -3.73
CA ILE A 82 9.42 4.84 -2.53
C ILE A 82 9.01 3.35 -2.53
N GLY A 83 8.67 2.77 -3.68
CA GLY A 83 8.38 1.34 -3.81
C GLY A 83 9.57 0.42 -3.47
N LEU A 84 10.80 0.93 -3.46
CA LEU A 84 11.97 0.15 -3.03
C LEU A 84 11.95 -0.15 -1.53
N ILE A 85 11.23 0.65 -0.73
CA ILE A 85 11.07 0.43 0.70
C ILE A 85 10.31 -0.91 0.89
N PRO A 86 10.87 -1.89 1.63
CA PRO A 86 10.29 -3.21 1.81
C PRO A 86 9.11 -3.19 2.82
N GLU A 87 8.09 -2.40 2.51
CA GLU A 87 6.88 -2.20 3.31
C GLU A 87 5.71 -1.83 2.39
N SER A 88 4.50 -2.33 2.67
CA SER A 88 3.30 -2.00 1.89
C SER A 88 2.71 -0.63 2.24
N GLY A 89 3.08 -0.06 3.39
CA GLY A 89 2.56 1.20 3.91
C GLY A 89 2.77 2.39 2.96
N PRO A 90 4.01 2.69 2.54
CA PRO A 90 4.30 3.80 1.62
C PRO A 90 3.55 3.69 0.28
N HIS A 91 3.25 2.49 -0.21
CA HIS A 91 2.51 2.30 -1.45
C HIS A 91 1.05 2.82 -1.37
N MET A 92 0.42 2.76 -0.19
CA MET A 92 -0.97 3.24 0.01
C MET A 92 -1.16 4.72 -0.33
N ILE A 93 -0.09 5.51 -0.27
CA ILE A 93 -0.08 6.91 -0.69
C ILE A 93 -0.49 7.03 -2.17
N PHE A 94 0.10 6.22 -3.05
CA PHE A 94 -0.17 6.25 -4.49
C PHE A 94 -1.55 5.70 -4.84
N VAL A 95 -2.00 4.66 -4.13
CA VAL A 95 -3.37 4.15 -4.26
C VAL A 95 -4.38 5.25 -3.94
N THR A 96 -4.16 6.01 -2.87
CA THR A 96 -5.05 7.09 -2.46
C THR A 96 -5.01 8.27 -3.41
N LEU A 97 -3.81 8.68 -3.84
CA LEU A 97 -3.62 9.71 -4.87
C LEU A 97 -4.36 9.37 -6.16
N PHE A 98 -4.28 8.12 -6.60
CA PHE A 98 -4.96 7.67 -7.81
C PHE A 98 -6.48 7.67 -7.62
N ALA A 99 -6.96 7.16 -6.50
CA ALA A 99 -8.39 7.17 -6.16
C ALA A 99 -8.99 8.59 -6.10
N GLN A 100 -8.17 9.59 -5.74
CA GLN A 100 -8.54 11.01 -5.73
C GLN A 100 -8.34 11.70 -7.09
N GLY A 101 -7.82 11.01 -8.11
CA GLY A 101 -7.55 11.56 -9.44
C GLY A 101 -6.33 12.49 -9.52
N ALA A 102 -5.46 12.47 -8.50
CA ALA A 102 -4.29 13.34 -8.42
C ALA A 102 -3.08 12.82 -9.21
N ILE A 103 -2.94 11.50 -9.34
CA ILE A 103 -1.93 10.86 -10.20
C ILE A 103 -2.59 10.02 -11.31
N PRO A 104 -1.96 9.92 -12.48
CA PRO A 104 -2.38 9.03 -13.58
C PRO A 104 -2.08 7.55 -13.28
N PHE A 105 -2.65 6.66 -14.11
CA PHE A 105 -2.56 5.22 -13.90
C PHE A 105 -1.13 4.70 -14.02
N GLY A 106 -0.32 5.27 -14.93
CA GLY A 106 1.07 4.83 -15.11
C GLY A 106 1.93 4.97 -13.84
N ILE A 107 1.72 6.01 -13.02
CA ILE A 107 2.43 6.19 -11.74
C ILE A 107 1.99 5.15 -10.72
N LEU A 108 0.67 4.89 -10.63
CA LEU A 108 0.15 3.83 -9.77
C LEU A 108 0.74 2.48 -10.16
N LEU A 109 0.69 2.13 -11.46
CA LEU A 109 1.19 0.87 -11.99
C LEU A 109 2.67 0.70 -11.69
N ALA A 110 3.49 1.72 -11.97
CA ALA A 110 4.91 1.69 -11.68
C ALA A 110 5.16 1.41 -10.19
N SER A 111 4.52 2.18 -9.29
CA SER A 111 4.67 1.97 -7.84
C SER A 111 4.20 0.59 -7.38
N SER A 112 3.18 0.03 -8.02
CA SER A 112 2.62 -1.29 -7.70
C SER A 112 3.56 -2.43 -8.08
N VAL A 113 4.29 -2.29 -9.20
CA VAL A 113 5.28 -3.26 -9.66
C VAL A 113 6.55 -3.20 -8.82
N VAL A 114 6.98 -2.01 -8.38
CA VAL A 114 8.23 -1.87 -7.63
C VAL A 114 8.10 -2.31 -6.16
N GLN A 115 6.91 -2.17 -5.57
CA GLN A 115 6.69 -2.52 -4.17
C GLN A 115 6.47 -4.03 -3.98
N ASP A 116 7.21 -4.61 -3.04
CA ASP A 116 7.18 -6.06 -2.72
C ASP A 116 6.60 -6.35 -1.32
N GLY A 117 6.15 -5.29 -0.64
CA GLY A 117 5.70 -5.34 0.75
C GLY A 117 6.74 -5.93 1.72
N HIS A 118 6.24 -6.52 2.80
CA HIS A 118 7.04 -7.12 3.87
C HIS A 118 7.73 -8.43 3.45
N GLY A 119 7.32 -9.04 2.34
CA GLY A 119 7.90 -10.30 1.84
C GLY A 119 9.37 -10.19 1.45
N MET A 120 9.85 -8.96 1.27
CA MET A 120 11.24 -8.68 0.97
C MET A 120 12.15 -8.65 2.22
N LEU A 121 11.59 -8.52 3.44
CA LEU A 121 12.37 -8.51 4.69
C LEU A 121 13.06 -9.86 4.97
N PRO A 122 12.40 -11.03 4.80
CA PRO A 122 13.08 -12.33 4.88
C PRO A 122 14.18 -12.48 3.82
N LEU A 123 13.94 -12.05 2.57
CA LEU A 123 14.95 -12.15 1.51
C LEU A 123 16.17 -11.27 1.81
N LEU A 124 15.96 -10.09 2.39
CA LEU A 124 17.04 -9.22 2.86
C LEU A 124 17.88 -9.89 3.97
N ALA A 125 17.22 -10.63 4.87
CA ALA A 125 17.87 -11.37 5.94
C ALA A 125 18.64 -12.59 5.42
N GLU A 126 18.14 -13.27 4.38
CA GLU A 126 18.78 -14.44 3.77
C GLU A 126 19.94 -14.06 2.82
N SER A 127 19.69 -13.17 1.86
CA SER A 127 20.67 -12.80 0.83
C SER A 127 20.49 -11.35 0.39
N LYS A 128 21.39 -10.49 0.86
CA LYS A 128 21.48 -9.09 0.42
C LYS A 128 21.64 -8.96 -1.10
N ARG A 129 22.38 -9.89 -1.72
CA ARG A 129 22.58 -9.88 -3.17
C ARG A 129 21.27 -10.14 -3.90
N SER A 130 20.50 -11.15 -3.47
CA SER A 130 19.21 -11.48 -4.06
C SER A 130 18.20 -10.34 -3.85
N PHE A 131 18.17 -9.75 -2.65
CA PHE A 131 17.37 -8.56 -2.35
C PHE A 131 17.64 -7.42 -3.34
N ILE A 132 18.92 -7.05 -3.53
CA ILE A 132 19.30 -5.96 -4.44
C ILE A 132 18.93 -6.33 -5.89
N SER A 133 19.19 -7.57 -6.32
CA SER A 133 18.85 -8.02 -7.67
C SER A 133 17.36 -7.92 -7.96
N VAL A 134 16.49 -8.40 -7.06
CA VAL A 134 15.04 -8.31 -7.25
C VAL A 134 14.59 -6.85 -7.26
N LYS A 135 15.12 -6.02 -6.36
CA LYS A 135 14.79 -4.59 -6.32
C LYS A 135 15.16 -3.85 -7.60
N ILE A 136 16.33 -4.13 -8.18
CA ILE A 136 16.74 -3.55 -9.47
C ILE A 136 15.82 -4.02 -10.60
N ILE A 137 15.47 -5.31 -10.63
CA ILE A 137 14.57 -5.88 -11.65
C ILE A 137 13.19 -5.22 -11.56
N ASN A 138 12.60 -5.20 -10.37
CA ASN A 138 11.27 -4.63 -10.14
C ASN A 138 11.26 -3.13 -10.45
N PHE A 139 12.27 -2.38 -10.01
CA PHE A 139 12.43 -0.98 -10.35
C PHE A 139 12.45 -0.75 -11.86
N SER A 140 13.27 -1.53 -12.57
CA SER A 140 13.44 -1.39 -14.03
C SER A 140 12.14 -1.72 -14.76
N ILE A 141 11.51 -2.84 -14.43
CA ILE A 141 10.24 -3.27 -15.04
C ILE A 141 9.12 -2.28 -14.71
N GLY A 142 8.97 -1.87 -13.45
CA GLY A 142 7.95 -0.94 -13.01
C GLY A 142 8.09 0.44 -13.64
N PHE A 143 9.33 0.97 -13.68
CA PHE A 143 9.59 2.24 -14.33
C PHE A 143 9.33 2.18 -15.84
N LEU A 144 9.78 1.12 -16.53
CA LEU A 144 9.50 0.92 -17.95
C LEU A 144 7.99 0.83 -18.21
N ALA A 145 7.25 0.06 -17.42
CA ALA A 145 5.80 -0.05 -17.54
C ALA A 145 5.11 1.32 -17.37
N GLY A 146 5.54 2.12 -16.39
CA GLY A 146 5.03 3.47 -16.18
C GLY A 146 5.35 4.44 -17.32
N VAL A 147 6.55 4.35 -17.91
CA VAL A 147 6.92 5.13 -19.11
C VAL A 147 6.06 4.72 -20.29
N VAL A 148 5.84 3.43 -20.51
CA VAL A 148 4.97 2.96 -21.59
C VAL A 148 3.55 3.49 -21.41
N CYS A 149 2.98 3.41 -20.20
CA CYS A 149 1.67 4.00 -19.89
C CYS A 149 1.63 5.50 -20.20
N TYR A 150 2.65 6.24 -19.80
CA TYR A 150 2.76 7.67 -20.12
C TYR A 150 2.74 7.94 -21.63
N MET A 151 3.49 7.16 -22.41
CA MET A 151 3.58 7.33 -23.86
C MET A 151 2.24 7.05 -24.58
N ILE A 152 1.40 6.18 -24.02
CA ILE A 152 0.05 5.89 -24.55
C ILE A 152 -1.04 6.75 -23.91
N GLY A 153 -0.70 7.70 -23.03
CA GLY A 153 -1.62 8.64 -22.41
C GLY A 153 -2.43 8.09 -21.23
N LEU A 154 -1.92 7.08 -20.53
CA LEU A 154 -2.52 6.46 -19.33
C LEU A 154 -1.89 6.93 -18.01
#